data_AF-A0A7X4BP03-F1
#
_entry.id   AF-A0A7X4BP03-F1
#
_cell.length_a   1.000
_cell.length_b   1.000
_cell.length_c   1.000
_cell.angle_alpha   90.00
_cell.angle_beta   90.00
_cell.angle_gamma   90.00
#
_symmetry.space_group_name_H-M   'P 1'
#
loop_
_entity.id
_entity.type
_entity.pdbx_description
1 polymer ?
#
loop_
_entity_poly.entity_id
_entity_poly.type
_entity_poly.pdbx_seq_one_letter_code
_entity_poly.pdbx_strand_id
1 'polypeptide(L)'
;MPNKEDLITTTFVNRLRPMRHGWTLTQHPSKPFIENDREPDVIVTEPKRKPIAIEDKVDGKHSPDLSGEKQLKNFYIGKTLKAIGHTIHTGIAVRFPHRFREIEQAKLNKKMEKAEDIAYCLLSVEEPHRFPKEGWLTGSVADIATVIRVGGTSISKIEEAVQTLKNGVNHAAARAEQTIQECPDIGKRIADILVQDPGKQTLQMAMLIIGNAFVFQSLLAHKPGMETVPSLSEITEEYKNLSVSEVLEAWKHIQNINYTPIFGVAERLVRVLQGDDTLVGDVLRILRKTALTLGRMGLAQEHEIAGIAFQEFITERKIIKANYTRPESSALLCALVLPQLKKDAKNIKVADFACGTGTLLKGNEEDRNVKQWLDEYIQELETDIEYARIEEEREF
;
A
#
# COMPACT_ATOMS: atom_id res chain seq x y z
N MET A 1 36.75 -13.48 11.42
CA MET A 1 36.10 -13.36 10.10
C MET A 1 34.60 -13.28 10.36
N PRO A 2 33.84 -12.37 9.72
CA PRO A 2 32.40 -12.35 9.90
C PRO A 2 31.82 -13.71 9.53
N ASN A 3 30.86 -14.19 10.32
CA ASN A 3 30.14 -15.42 10.02
C ASN A 3 29.49 -15.28 8.63
N LYS A 4 29.47 -16.36 7.84
CA LYS A 4 28.96 -16.34 6.47
C LYS A 4 27.48 -15.95 6.44
N GLU A 5 26.73 -16.32 7.48
CA GLU A 5 25.33 -15.94 7.66
C GLU A 5 25.20 -14.42 7.88
N ASP A 6 25.97 -13.82 8.80
CA ASP A 6 25.96 -12.36 9.02
C ASP A 6 26.25 -11.56 7.74
N LEU A 7 27.12 -12.09 6.87
CA LEU A 7 27.41 -11.47 5.57
C LEU A 7 26.20 -11.53 4.62
N ILE A 8 25.44 -12.63 4.64
CA ILE A 8 24.21 -12.80 3.86
C ILE A 8 23.14 -11.85 4.40
N THR A 9 22.93 -11.80 5.72
CA THR A 9 22.04 -10.85 6.40
C THR A 9 22.40 -9.41 6.05
N THR A 10 23.68 -9.04 6.12
CA THR A 10 24.16 -7.69 5.76
C THR A 10 23.84 -7.35 4.31
N THR A 11 24.07 -8.29 3.39
CA THR A 11 23.80 -8.09 1.96
C THR A 11 22.30 -7.92 1.71
N PHE A 12 21.48 -8.73 2.36
CA PHE A 12 20.03 -8.66 2.30
C PHE A 12 19.50 -7.31 2.81
N VAL A 13 19.97 -6.84 3.97
CA VAL A 13 19.56 -5.55 4.53
C VAL A 13 20.00 -4.38 3.64
N ASN A 14 21.21 -4.44 3.07
CA ASN A 14 21.67 -3.40 2.14
C ASN A 14 20.83 -3.33 0.86
N ARG A 15 20.25 -4.46 0.43
CA ARG A 15 19.29 -4.49 -0.69
C ARG A 15 17.91 -4.00 -0.29
N LEU A 16 17.44 -4.29 0.93
CA LEU A 16 16.14 -3.81 1.41
C LEU A 16 16.12 -2.28 1.65
N ARG A 17 17.21 -1.71 2.19
CA ARG A 17 17.28 -0.30 2.59
C ARG A 17 16.86 0.70 1.50
N PRO A 18 17.36 0.63 0.24
CA PRO A 18 16.95 1.57 -0.81
C PRO A 18 15.51 1.37 -1.30
N MET A 19 14.88 0.22 -1.02
CA MET A 19 13.53 -0.07 -1.51
C MET A 19 12.45 0.78 -0.82
N ARG A 20 12.77 1.42 0.32
CA ARG A 20 11.86 2.33 1.01
C ARG A 20 12.59 3.33 1.89
N HIS A 21 12.49 4.61 1.51
CA HIS A 21 13.16 5.71 2.21
C HIS A 21 12.74 5.87 3.68
N GLY A 22 11.51 5.50 4.05
CA GLY A 22 11.01 5.59 5.42
C GLY A 22 11.51 4.49 6.37
N TRP A 23 12.24 3.49 5.88
CA TRP A 23 12.69 2.37 6.70
C TRP A 23 14.00 2.65 7.42
N THR A 24 14.00 2.37 8.72
CA THR A 24 15.20 2.18 9.51
C THR A 24 15.35 0.69 9.79
N LEU A 25 16.38 0.08 9.18
CA LEU A 25 16.73 -1.33 9.37
C LEU A 25 17.92 -1.44 10.31
N THR A 26 17.70 -2.03 11.49
CA THR A 26 18.72 -2.28 12.51
C THR A 26 19.09 -3.76 12.52
N GLN A 27 20.34 -4.07 12.21
CA GLN A 27 20.88 -5.43 12.23
C GLN A 27 21.39 -5.80 13.63
N HIS A 28 21.16 -7.05 14.04
CA HIS A 28 21.55 -7.60 15.34
C HIS A 28 21.41 -6.59 16.50
N PRO A 29 20.21 -6.04 16.72
CA PRO A 29 20.01 -5.06 17.77
C PRO A 29 20.21 -5.72 19.13
N SER A 30 21.13 -5.16 19.92
CA SER A 30 21.46 -5.70 21.25
C SER A 30 20.29 -5.55 22.23
N LYS A 31 19.82 -6.68 22.78
CA LYS A 31 18.75 -6.76 23.81
C LYS A 31 17.54 -5.84 23.56
N PRO A 32 16.88 -5.94 22.39
CA PRO A 32 15.94 -4.92 21.92
C PRO A 32 14.59 -4.97 22.65
N PHE A 33 14.24 -6.09 23.27
CA PHE A 33 12.93 -6.31 23.89
C PHE A 33 12.92 -6.04 25.39
N ILE A 34 11.78 -5.60 25.93
CA ILE A 34 11.55 -5.45 27.37
C ILE A 34 11.52 -6.82 28.04
N GLU A 35 10.88 -7.79 27.39
CA GLU A 35 10.52 -9.08 27.97
C GLU A 35 11.63 -10.13 27.88
N ASN A 36 12.62 -9.97 27.00
CA ASN A 36 13.75 -10.89 26.87
C ASN A 36 14.98 -10.22 26.23
N ASP A 37 16.12 -10.93 26.29
CA ASP A 37 17.41 -10.49 25.74
C ASP A 37 17.73 -11.15 24.39
N ARG A 38 16.73 -11.71 23.68
CA ARG A 38 16.96 -12.34 22.36
C ARG A 38 17.12 -11.27 21.28
N GLU A 39 18.03 -11.53 20.36
CA GLU A 39 18.42 -10.61 19.30
C GLU A 39 17.93 -11.17 17.97
N PRO A 40 16.93 -10.54 17.32
CA PRO A 40 16.54 -10.90 15.97
C PRO A 40 17.65 -10.48 14.99
N ASP A 41 17.70 -11.11 13.82
CA ASP A 41 18.68 -10.74 12.80
C ASP A 41 18.48 -9.29 12.32
N VAL A 42 17.23 -8.86 12.12
CA VAL A 42 16.89 -7.49 11.74
C VAL A 42 15.61 -7.00 12.40
N ILE A 43 15.57 -5.72 12.78
CA ILE A 43 14.33 -5.00 13.09
C ILE A 43 14.12 -3.90 12.06
N VAL A 44 12.95 -3.90 11.43
CA VAL A 44 12.48 -2.83 10.55
C VAL A 44 11.54 -1.92 11.33
N THR A 45 11.84 -0.62 11.34
CA THR A 45 10.97 0.41 11.90
C THR A 45 10.66 1.46 10.85
N GLU A 46 9.46 2.03 10.93
CA GLU A 46 9.00 3.11 10.06
C GLU A 46 8.05 4.03 10.84
N PRO A 47 8.13 5.37 10.65
CA PRO A 47 7.21 6.29 11.30
C PRO A 47 5.74 5.89 11.10
N LYS A 48 4.96 5.95 12.18
CA LYS A 48 3.52 5.60 12.25
C LYS A 48 3.18 4.13 11.98
N ARG A 49 4.17 3.25 11.78
CA ARG A 49 3.94 1.81 11.58
C ARG A 49 4.36 0.96 12.77
N LYS A 50 3.82 -0.25 12.83
CA LYS A 50 4.30 -1.25 13.80
C LYS A 50 5.66 -1.79 13.34
N PRO A 51 6.60 -2.00 14.28
CA PRO A 51 7.89 -2.59 13.95
C PRO A 51 7.73 -4.04 13.50
N ILE A 52 8.64 -4.50 12.64
CA ILE A 52 8.68 -5.88 12.14
C ILE A 52 10.02 -6.48 12.51
N ALA A 53 10.01 -7.68 13.09
CA ALA A 53 11.21 -8.49 13.27
C ALA A 53 11.41 -9.39 12.05
N ILE A 54 12.65 -9.47 11.57
CA ILE A 54 13.06 -10.42 10.54
C ILE A 54 14.08 -11.36 11.18
N GLU A 55 13.87 -12.65 10.97
CA GLU A 55 14.84 -13.68 11.31
C GLU A 55 15.17 -14.43 10.02
N ASP A 56 16.43 -14.42 9.62
CA ASP A 56 16.88 -15.07 8.41
C ASP A 56 17.82 -16.24 8.71
N LYS A 57 17.68 -17.29 7.90
CA LYS A 57 18.49 -18.51 8.01
C LYS A 57 18.92 -18.94 6.62
N VAL A 58 20.02 -19.70 6.56
CA VAL A 58 20.51 -20.25 5.30
C VAL A 58 20.37 -21.76 5.35
N ASP A 59 19.64 -22.32 4.40
CA ASP A 59 19.34 -23.75 4.37
C ASP A 59 20.62 -24.62 4.39
N GLY A 60 20.48 -25.80 5.00
CA GLY A 60 21.47 -26.85 4.90
C GLY A 60 21.47 -27.49 3.52
N LYS A 61 22.53 -28.23 3.20
CA LYS A 61 22.69 -28.87 1.88
C LYS A 61 21.55 -29.83 1.51
N HIS A 62 20.96 -30.47 2.50
CA HIS A 62 19.93 -31.51 2.32
C HIS A 62 18.66 -31.27 3.14
N SER A 63 18.60 -30.18 3.90
CA SER A 63 17.48 -29.92 4.79
C SER A 63 17.23 -28.43 4.97
N PRO A 64 15.95 -28.00 4.97
CA PRO A 64 15.59 -26.62 5.23
C PRO A 64 15.91 -26.21 6.68
N ASP A 65 16.35 -24.98 6.89
CA ASP A 65 16.50 -24.44 8.24
C ASP A 65 15.20 -23.74 8.69
N LEU A 66 14.42 -24.43 9.51
CA LEU A 66 13.13 -23.95 10.03
C LEU A 66 13.25 -23.25 11.39
N SER A 67 14.47 -23.03 11.89
CA SER A 67 14.68 -22.44 13.22
C SER A 67 14.22 -20.99 13.31
N GLY A 68 14.35 -20.22 12.23
CA GLY A 68 13.96 -18.80 12.20
C GLY A 68 12.47 -18.58 12.49
N GLU A 69 11.60 -19.41 11.91
CA GLU A 69 10.16 -19.37 12.20
C GLU A 69 9.86 -19.63 13.69
N LYS A 70 10.53 -20.63 14.27
CA LYS A 70 10.37 -20.97 15.69
C LYS A 70 10.88 -19.85 16.60
N GLN A 71 12.00 -19.22 16.23
CA GLN A 71 12.56 -18.10 16.99
C GLN A 71 11.62 -16.90 16.98
N LEU A 72 11.11 -16.51 15.81
CA LEU A 72 10.09 -15.47 15.68
C LEU A 72 8.88 -15.73 16.58
N LYS A 73 8.29 -16.92 16.44
CA LYS A 73 7.09 -17.30 17.20
C LYS A 73 7.30 -17.25 18.71
N ASN A 74 8.42 -17.77 19.19
CA ASN A 74 8.65 -17.96 20.63
C ASN A 74 9.24 -16.72 21.31
N PHE A 75 10.03 -15.93 20.59
CA PHE A 75 10.88 -14.92 21.20
C PHE A 75 10.62 -13.49 20.75
N TYR A 76 10.02 -13.25 19.57
CA TYR A 76 9.92 -11.89 19.02
C TYR A 76 8.48 -11.41 18.86
N ILE A 77 7.59 -12.25 18.33
CA ILE A 77 6.18 -11.91 18.14
C ILE A 77 5.53 -11.62 19.51
N GLY A 78 4.80 -10.51 19.59
CA GLY A 78 4.16 -10.02 20.80
C GLY A 78 5.10 -9.37 21.82
N LYS A 79 6.39 -9.17 21.49
CA LYS A 79 7.36 -8.49 22.38
C LYS A 79 7.47 -7.01 22.09
N THR A 80 7.84 -6.23 23.09
CA THR A 80 7.85 -4.77 23.06
C THR A 80 9.26 -4.23 22.95
N LEU A 81 9.50 -3.37 21.96
CA LEU A 81 10.80 -2.74 21.76
C LEU A 81 11.09 -1.69 22.84
N LYS A 82 12.23 -1.80 23.52
CA LYS A 82 12.67 -0.84 24.55
C LYS A 82 12.79 0.59 24.03
N ALA A 83 13.29 0.75 22.81
CA ALA A 83 13.60 2.06 22.25
C ALA A 83 12.37 2.91 21.91
N ILE A 84 11.27 2.27 21.50
CA ILE A 84 10.08 2.97 20.97
C ILE A 84 8.77 2.57 21.67
N GLY A 85 8.80 1.60 22.59
CA GLY A 85 7.62 1.11 23.31
C GLY A 85 6.58 0.40 22.44
N HIS A 86 6.88 0.10 21.18
CA HIS A 86 5.96 -0.58 20.27
C HIS A 86 6.18 -2.10 20.29
N THR A 87 5.07 -2.84 20.26
CA THR A 87 5.05 -4.30 20.15
C THR A 87 5.25 -4.76 18.71
N ILE A 88 6.02 -5.85 18.53
CA ILE A 88 6.14 -6.59 17.26
C ILE A 88 4.86 -7.40 17.05
N HIS A 89 3.93 -6.87 16.25
CA HIS A 89 2.72 -7.61 15.88
C HIS A 89 2.99 -8.67 14.81
N THR A 90 3.89 -8.35 13.89
CA THR A 90 4.19 -9.17 12.71
C THR A 90 5.69 -9.34 12.58
N GLY A 91 6.10 -10.52 12.11
CA GLY A 91 7.49 -10.85 11.85
C GLY A 91 7.61 -11.75 10.63
N ILE A 92 8.78 -11.76 10.02
CA ILE A 92 9.04 -12.48 8.77
C ILE A 92 10.21 -13.41 8.97
N ALA A 93 9.98 -14.71 8.74
CA ALA A 93 11.06 -15.67 8.66
C ALA A 93 11.53 -15.71 7.20
N VAL A 94 12.84 -15.61 6.97
CA VAL A 94 13.45 -15.67 5.64
C VAL A 94 14.42 -16.84 5.58
N ARG A 95 14.43 -17.55 4.47
CA ARG A 95 15.29 -18.70 4.21
C ARG A 95 16.00 -18.53 2.89
N PHE A 96 17.31 -18.39 2.96
CA PHE A 96 18.18 -18.38 1.80
C PHE A 96 18.55 -19.81 1.39
N PRO A 97 18.50 -20.15 0.09
CA PRO A 97 18.96 -21.45 -0.39
C PRO A 97 20.44 -21.73 -0.02
N HIS A 98 20.78 -23.00 0.19
CA HIS A 98 22.13 -23.42 0.62
C HIS A 98 23.28 -22.82 -0.21
N ARG A 99 23.08 -22.63 -1.52
CA ARG A 99 24.07 -22.05 -2.43
C ARG A 99 24.62 -20.70 -1.97
N PHE A 100 23.87 -19.91 -1.19
CA PHE A 100 24.34 -18.64 -0.66
C PHE A 100 25.54 -18.78 0.29
N ARG A 101 25.73 -19.95 0.92
CA ARG A 101 26.93 -20.27 1.69
C ARG A 101 28.19 -20.40 0.83
N GLU A 102 28.04 -20.80 -0.42
CA GLU A 102 29.14 -21.11 -1.35
C GLU A 102 29.50 -19.91 -2.25
N ILE A 103 28.59 -18.93 -2.39
CA ILE A 103 28.82 -17.75 -3.23
C ILE A 103 29.96 -16.90 -2.66
N GLU A 104 30.94 -16.57 -3.49
CA GLU A 104 32.00 -15.61 -3.15
C GLU A 104 31.42 -14.26 -2.75
N GLN A 105 31.99 -13.64 -1.70
CA GLN A 105 31.49 -12.38 -1.14
C GLN A 105 31.31 -11.28 -2.19
N ALA A 106 32.25 -11.13 -3.13
CA ALA A 106 32.18 -10.13 -4.20
C ALA A 106 30.97 -10.33 -5.14
N LYS A 107 30.47 -11.57 -5.28
CA LYS A 107 29.34 -11.92 -6.16
C LYS A 107 28.01 -11.99 -5.43
N LEU A 108 28.02 -11.92 -4.10
CA LEU A 108 26.83 -12.15 -3.25
C LEU A 108 25.71 -11.16 -3.57
N ASN A 109 26.05 -9.88 -3.74
CA ASN A 109 25.07 -8.84 -4.05
C ASN A 109 24.35 -9.09 -5.39
N LYS A 110 25.11 -9.27 -6.49
CA LYS A 110 24.57 -9.54 -7.83
C LYS A 110 23.75 -10.84 -7.88
N LYS A 111 24.15 -11.86 -7.11
CA LYS A 111 23.42 -13.14 -7.03
C LYS A 111 22.14 -13.04 -6.19
N MET A 112 22.15 -12.26 -5.11
CA MET A 112 20.97 -12.02 -4.29
C MET A 112 19.92 -11.19 -5.02
N GLU A 113 20.35 -10.20 -5.80
CA GLU A 113 19.49 -9.38 -6.65
C GLU A 113 18.70 -10.20 -7.67
N LYS A 114 19.33 -11.21 -8.28
CA LYS A 114 18.71 -12.06 -9.30
C LYS A 114 18.02 -13.31 -8.73
N ALA A 115 17.95 -13.45 -7.40
CA ALA A 115 17.36 -14.63 -6.78
C ALA A 115 15.83 -14.47 -6.67
N GLU A 116 15.10 -15.50 -7.10
CA GLU A 116 13.62 -15.56 -7.06
C GLU A 116 13.10 -16.73 -6.21
N ASP A 117 14.01 -17.44 -5.53
CA ASP A 117 13.73 -18.66 -4.76
C ASP A 117 14.11 -18.49 -3.28
N ILE A 118 14.16 -17.26 -2.79
CA ILE A 118 14.29 -16.99 -1.35
C ILE A 118 12.95 -17.33 -0.71
N ALA A 119 12.98 -18.27 0.23
CA ALA A 119 11.77 -18.71 0.89
C ALA A 119 11.40 -17.78 2.06
N TYR A 120 10.13 -17.48 2.26
CA TYR A 120 9.69 -16.68 3.40
C TYR A 120 8.29 -17.03 3.90
N CYS A 121 8.01 -16.70 5.17
CA CYS A 121 6.67 -16.75 5.75
C CYS A 121 6.48 -15.60 6.75
N LEU A 122 5.24 -15.19 6.98
CA LEU A 122 4.86 -14.19 7.96
C LEU A 122 4.27 -14.88 9.19
N LEU A 123 4.53 -14.30 10.36
CA LEU A 123 3.90 -14.65 11.62
C LEU A 123 3.23 -13.40 12.19
N SER A 124 2.08 -13.59 12.83
CA SER A 124 1.27 -12.51 13.39
C SER A 124 0.70 -12.88 14.76
N VAL A 125 0.58 -11.89 15.65
CA VAL A 125 -0.21 -12.01 16.90
C VAL A 125 -1.72 -12.12 16.64
N GLU A 126 -2.18 -11.70 15.46
CA GLU A 126 -3.58 -11.74 15.01
C GLU A 126 -3.78 -12.86 13.98
N GLU A 127 -5.00 -13.39 13.87
CA GLU A 127 -5.34 -14.36 12.83
C GLU A 127 -5.33 -13.73 11.41
N PRO A 128 -4.80 -14.40 10.38
CA PRO A 128 -4.09 -15.68 10.45
C PRO A 128 -2.73 -15.54 11.15
N HIS A 129 -2.46 -16.37 12.16
CA HIS A 129 -1.20 -16.31 12.92
C HIS A 129 0.05 -16.63 12.10
N ARG A 130 -0.14 -17.25 10.93
CA ARG A 130 0.92 -17.61 9.99
C ARG A 130 0.41 -17.49 8.55
N PHE A 131 1.20 -16.87 7.68
CA PHE A 131 0.94 -16.84 6.25
C PHE A 131 2.19 -17.26 5.45
N PRO A 132 2.09 -18.22 4.52
CA PRO A 132 0.91 -19.05 4.24
C PRO A 132 0.60 -19.95 5.45
N LYS A 133 -0.62 -20.50 5.54
CA LYS A 133 -1.01 -21.36 6.67
C LYS A 133 -0.07 -22.57 6.81
N GLU A 134 0.36 -23.11 5.67
CA GLU A 134 1.32 -24.21 5.55
C GLU A 134 2.34 -23.89 4.46
N GLY A 135 3.55 -24.45 4.57
CA GLY A 135 4.62 -24.24 3.59
C GLY A 135 5.29 -22.87 3.68
N TRP A 136 6.02 -22.51 2.63
CA TRP A 136 6.76 -21.25 2.50
C TRP A 136 6.45 -20.64 1.14
N LEU A 137 6.37 -19.32 1.08
CA LEU A 137 6.40 -18.60 -0.19
C LEU A 137 7.84 -18.59 -0.70
N THR A 138 8.01 -18.40 -2.00
CA THR A 138 9.31 -18.22 -2.63
C THR A 138 9.28 -16.97 -3.50
N GLY A 139 10.31 -16.15 -3.42
CA GLY A 139 10.41 -14.95 -4.24
C GLY A 139 11.76 -14.27 -4.10
N SER A 140 11.79 -13.02 -4.54
CA SER A 140 12.94 -12.14 -4.50
C SER A 140 13.00 -11.29 -3.22
N VAL A 141 14.08 -10.54 -3.05
CA VAL A 141 14.18 -9.52 -2.00
C VAL A 141 13.09 -8.43 -2.15
N ALA A 142 12.67 -8.13 -3.39
CA ALA A 142 11.61 -7.17 -3.65
C ALA A 142 10.23 -7.69 -3.19
N ASP A 143 9.96 -8.99 -3.35
CA ASP A 143 8.75 -9.62 -2.83
C ASP A 143 8.71 -9.56 -1.30
N ILE A 144 9.84 -9.85 -0.65
CA ILE A 144 9.96 -9.73 0.81
C ILE A 144 9.80 -8.27 1.26
N ALA A 145 10.33 -7.30 0.51
CA ALA A 145 10.11 -5.88 0.79
C ALA A 145 8.61 -5.54 0.73
N THR A 146 7.89 -6.04 -0.28
CA THR A 146 6.44 -5.88 -0.36
C THR A 146 5.73 -6.43 0.86
N VAL A 147 6.16 -7.60 1.31
CA VAL A 147 5.61 -8.26 2.49
C VAL A 147 5.87 -7.46 3.76
N ILE A 148 7.06 -6.89 3.94
CA ILE A 148 7.38 -5.95 5.05
C ILE A 148 6.43 -4.74 5.00
N ARG A 149 6.15 -4.19 3.81
CA ARG A 149 5.23 -3.05 3.65
C ARG A 149 3.80 -3.40 4.09
N VAL A 150 3.30 -4.56 3.71
CA VAL A 150 1.93 -5.00 4.05
C VAL A 150 1.86 -5.43 5.52
N GLY A 151 2.78 -6.27 5.98
CA GLY A 151 2.84 -6.80 7.34
C GLY A 151 3.04 -5.76 8.45
N GLY A 152 3.48 -4.55 8.11
CA GLY A 152 3.58 -3.43 9.07
C GLY A 152 2.23 -2.83 9.48
N THR A 153 1.15 -3.25 8.82
CA THR A 153 -0.22 -2.81 9.06
C THR A 153 -1.03 -3.97 9.64
N SER A 154 -1.55 -3.80 10.86
CA SER A 154 -2.41 -4.81 11.49
C SER A 154 -3.76 -4.92 10.75
N ILE A 155 -4.25 -6.15 10.54
CA ILE A 155 -5.51 -6.42 9.85
C ILE A 155 -6.67 -5.79 10.62
N SER A 156 -6.68 -5.91 11.95
CA SER A 156 -7.72 -5.30 12.79
C SER A 156 -7.76 -3.77 12.65
N LYS A 157 -6.61 -3.11 12.43
CA LYS A 157 -6.59 -1.66 12.14
C LYS A 157 -7.21 -1.31 10.78
N ILE A 158 -7.05 -2.17 9.78
CA ILE A 158 -7.69 -1.98 8.47
C ILE A 158 -9.20 -2.12 8.63
N GLU A 159 -9.66 -3.15 9.33
CA GLU A 159 -11.09 -3.36 9.63
C GLU A 159 -11.69 -2.20 10.43
N GLU A 160 -10.99 -1.73 11.46
CA GLU A 160 -11.40 -0.57 12.27
C GLU A 160 -11.52 0.69 11.40
N ALA A 161 -10.61 0.89 10.45
CA ALA A 161 -10.63 2.05 9.58
C ALA A 161 -11.74 1.95 8.53
N VAL A 162 -11.99 0.76 7.98
CA VAL A 162 -13.15 0.50 7.12
C VAL A 162 -14.44 0.81 7.89
N GLN A 163 -14.55 0.35 9.13
CA GLN A 163 -15.73 0.62 9.96
C GLN A 163 -15.89 2.11 10.29
N THR A 164 -14.78 2.81 10.56
CA THR A 164 -14.76 4.26 10.79
C THR A 164 -15.26 5.02 9.56
N LEU A 165 -14.77 4.65 8.36
CA LEU A 165 -15.24 5.22 7.10
C LEU A 165 -16.72 4.93 6.89
N LYS A 166 -17.16 3.69 7.13
CA LYS A 166 -18.56 3.28 6.96
C LYS A 166 -19.50 4.08 7.86
N ASN A 167 -19.13 4.24 9.13
CA ASN A 167 -19.91 5.01 10.09
C ASN A 167 -20.02 6.48 9.67
N GLY A 168 -18.91 7.08 9.21
CA GLY A 168 -18.91 8.45 8.68
C GLY A 168 -19.81 8.63 7.47
N VAL A 169 -19.69 7.74 6.49
CA VAL A 169 -20.52 7.73 5.26
C VAL A 169 -22.00 7.55 5.60
N ASN A 170 -22.34 6.60 6.46
CA ASN A 170 -23.73 6.35 6.86
C ASN A 170 -24.33 7.56 7.60
N HIS A 171 -23.55 8.21 8.46
CA HIS A 171 -23.99 9.40 9.18
C HIS A 171 -24.24 10.59 8.21
N ALA A 172 -23.31 10.83 7.29
CA ALA A 172 -23.48 11.87 6.28
C ALA A 172 -24.69 11.57 5.35
N ALA A 173 -24.88 10.30 4.96
CA ALA A 173 -25.97 9.90 4.08
C ALA A 173 -27.33 10.04 4.77
N ALA A 174 -27.44 9.68 6.05
CA ALA A 174 -28.65 9.88 6.85
C ALA A 174 -29.00 11.38 6.99
N ARG A 175 -27.99 12.24 7.13
CA ARG A 175 -28.19 13.69 7.15
C ARG A 175 -28.74 14.20 5.82
N ALA A 176 -28.18 13.74 4.70
CA ALA A 176 -28.65 14.08 3.36
C ALA A 176 -30.07 13.54 3.08
N GLU A 177 -30.38 12.34 3.54
CA GLU A 177 -31.70 11.72 3.37
C GLU A 177 -32.82 12.55 4.02
N GLN A 178 -32.58 13.09 5.22
CA GLN A 178 -33.54 13.98 5.90
C GLN A 178 -33.87 15.22 5.06
N THR A 179 -32.85 15.90 4.50
CA THR A 179 -33.06 17.10 3.68
C THR A 179 -33.67 16.77 2.32
N ILE A 180 -33.36 15.62 1.72
CA ILE A 180 -33.91 15.22 0.42
C ILE A 180 -35.40 14.91 0.50
N GLN A 181 -35.93 14.51 1.66
CA GLN A 181 -37.38 14.40 1.87
C GLN A 181 -38.08 15.76 1.67
N GLU A 182 -37.41 16.85 2.03
CA GLU A 182 -37.90 18.22 1.88
C GLU A 182 -37.58 18.81 0.50
N CYS A 183 -36.44 18.42 -0.09
CA CYS A 183 -35.96 18.86 -1.40
C CYS A 183 -35.59 17.68 -2.33
N PRO A 184 -36.58 17.00 -2.94
CA PRO A 184 -36.35 15.79 -3.74
C PRO A 184 -35.42 15.97 -4.95
N ASP A 185 -35.32 17.18 -5.49
CA ASP A 185 -34.50 17.47 -6.68
C ASP A 185 -32.99 17.35 -6.41
N ILE A 186 -32.54 17.56 -5.17
CA ILE A 186 -31.15 17.27 -4.75
C ILE A 186 -30.86 15.78 -4.95
N GLY A 187 -31.77 14.92 -4.48
CA GLY A 187 -31.66 13.47 -4.60
C GLY A 187 -31.62 13.00 -6.06
N LYS A 188 -32.49 13.55 -6.92
CA LYS A 188 -32.50 13.25 -8.36
C LYS A 188 -31.19 13.64 -9.04
N ARG A 189 -30.68 14.85 -8.78
CA ARG A 189 -29.42 15.31 -9.39
C ARG A 189 -28.21 14.48 -8.95
N ILE A 190 -28.19 14.02 -7.69
CA ILE A 190 -27.17 13.07 -7.22
C ILE A 190 -27.28 11.75 -8.00
N ALA A 191 -28.49 11.23 -8.15
CA ALA A 191 -28.78 10.00 -8.89
C ALA A 191 -28.34 10.10 -10.36
N ASP A 192 -28.61 11.24 -11.01
CA ASP A 192 -28.18 11.53 -12.39
C ASP A 192 -26.65 11.57 -12.53
N ILE A 193 -25.94 12.22 -11.58
CA ILE A 193 -24.46 12.27 -11.59
C ILE A 193 -23.86 10.87 -11.46
N LEU A 194 -24.48 10.01 -10.66
CA LEU A 194 -24.01 8.65 -10.38
C LEU A 194 -24.55 7.61 -11.35
N VAL A 195 -25.50 7.98 -12.21
CA VAL A 195 -26.21 7.08 -13.14
C VAL A 195 -26.80 5.89 -12.40
N GLN A 196 -27.54 6.17 -11.31
CA GLN A 196 -28.19 5.19 -10.44
C GLN A 196 -29.63 5.58 -10.15
N ASP A 197 -30.43 4.63 -9.69
CA ASP A 197 -31.77 4.94 -9.18
C ASP A 197 -31.67 5.74 -7.87
N PRO A 198 -32.56 6.71 -7.61
CA PRO A 198 -32.57 7.43 -6.34
C PRO A 198 -32.82 6.48 -5.17
N GLY A 199 -32.03 6.60 -4.11
CA GLY A 199 -32.22 5.80 -2.91
C GLY A 199 -31.06 5.88 -1.94
N LYS A 200 -31.20 5.17 -0.81
CA LYS A 200 -30.21 5.15 0.27
C LYS A 200 -28.81 4.75 -0.19
N GLN A 201 -28.71 3.74 -1.06
CA GLN A 201 -27.43 3.28 -1.60
C GLN A 201 -26.74 4.39 -2.42
N THR A 202 -27.49 5.08 -3.28
CA THR A 202 -26.99 6.19 -4.10
C THR A 202 -26.45 7.33 -3.24
N LEU A 203 -27.11 7.63 -2.12
CA LEU A 203 -26.63 8.62 -1.15
C LEU A 203 -25.36 8.15 -0.43
N GLN A 204 -25.32 6.90 0.04
CA GLN A 204 -24.11 6.32 0.64
C GLN A 204 -22.93 6.36 -0.34
N MET A 205 -23.19 6.08 -1.63
CA MET A 205 -22.18 6.14 -2.68
C MET A 205 -21.67 7.57 -2.91
N ALA A 206 -22.57 8.55 -2.96
CA ALA A 206 -22.20 9.96 -3.06
C ALA A 206 -21.33 10.40 -1.88
N MET A 207 -21.73 10.07 -0.65
CA MET A 207 -20.96 10.40 0.55
C MET A 207 -19.61 9.69 0.61
N LEU A 208 -19.52 8.45 0.12
CA LEU A 208 -18.27 7.72 0.03
C LEU A 208 -17.30 8.37 -0.98
N ILE A 209 -17.78 8.82 -2.14
CA ILE A 209 -16.97 9.53 -3.13
C ILE A 209 -16.40 10.83 -2.55
N ILE A 210 -17.25 11.63 -1.88
CA ILE A 210 -16.84 12.86 -1.20
C ILE A 210 -15.84 12.57 -0.06
N GLY A 211 -16.12 11.55 0.76
CA GLY A 211 -15.23 11.12 1.84
C GLY A 211 -13.87 10.66 1.34
N ASN A 212 -13.84 9.91 0.23
CA ASN A 212 -12.60 9.48 -0.41
C ASN A 212 -11.78 10.67 -0.92
N ALA A 213 -12.43 11.68 -1.52
CA ALA A 213 -11.75 12.91 -1.94
C ALA A 213 -11.05 13.62 -0.77
N PHE A 214 -11.67 13.67 0.42
CA PHE A 214 -11.01 14.20 1.62
C PHE A 214 -9.82 13.36 2.08
N VAL A 215 -9.91 12.03 2.05
CA VAL A 215 -8.78 11.15 2.37
C VAL A 215 -7.60 11.41 1.41
N PHE A 216 -7.88 11.51 0.10
CA PHE A 216 -6.86 11.86 -0.90
C PHE A 216 -6.28 13.26 -0.69
N GLN A 217 -7.10 14.26 -0.38
CA GLN A 217 -6.62 15.60 -0.08
C GLN A 217 -5.65 15.57 1.11
N SER A 218 -5.98 14.86 2.19
CA SER A 218 -5.10 14.71 3.35
C SER A 218 -3.76 14.06 2.99
N LEU A 219 -3.76 13.14 2.02
CA LEU A 219 -2.54 12.49 1.53
C LEU A 219 -1.73 13.37 0.60
N LEU A 220 -2.34 14.33 -0.09
CA LEU A 220 -1.69 15.17 -1.10
C LEU A 220 -1.21 16.51 -0.53
N ALA A 221 -1.84 17.01 0.53
CA ALA A 221 -1.51 18.30 1.13
C ALA A 221 -0.01 18.46 1.40
N HIS A 222 0.53 19.59 0.95
CA HIS A 222 1.94 19.99 1.06
C HIS A 222 2.98 19.04 0.45
N LYS A 223 2.57 18.07 -0.36
CA LYS A 223 3.53 17.25 -1.12
C LYS A 223 4.09 18.03 -2.32
N PRO A 224 5.23 17.58 -2.90
CA PRO A 224 5.77 18.20 -4.11
C PRO A 224 4.71 18.28 -5.23
N GLY A 225 4.53 19.47 -5.79
CA GLY A 225 3.50 19.79 -6.77
C GLY A 225 2.11 20.07 -6.19
N MET A 226 1.91 19.96 -4.88
CA MET A 226 0.66 20.18 -4.14
C MET A 226 0.89 21.09 -2.91
N GLU A 227 1.91 21.96 -2.96
CA GLU A 227 2.38 22.75 -1.83
C GLU A 227 1.29 23.69 -1.28
N THR A 228 0.45 24.21 -2.17
CA THR A 228 -0.65 25.13 -1.87
C THR A 228 -1.96 24.44 -1.51
N VAL A 229 -2.02 23.10 -1.58
CA VAL A 229 -3.21 22.36 -1.16
C VAL A 229 -3.25 22.34 0.37
N PRO A 230 -4.28 22.91 1.01
CA PRO A 230 -4.38 22.92 2.46
C PRO A 230 -4.62 21.51 2.98
N SER A 231 -3.98 21.19 4.09
CA SER A 231 -4.32 20.05 4.92
C SER A 231 -5.75 20.18 5.42
N LEU A 232 -6.36 19.03 5.75
CA LEU A 232 -7.72 19.03 6.26
C LEU A 232 -7.88 19.86 7.52
N SER A 233 -6.83 20.03 8.34
CA SER A 233 -6.88 20.83 9.56
C SER A 233 -6.92 22.35 9.31
N GLU A 234 -6.44 22.80 8.14
CA GLU A 234 -6.35 24.23 7.79
C GLU A 234 -7.64 24.78 7.18
N ILE A 235 -8.54 23.91 6.72
CA ILE A 235 -9.86 24.33 6.21
C ILE A 235 -10.68 24.93 7.35
N THR A 236 -11.22 26.13 7.12
CA THR A 236 -11.95 26.90 8.12
C THR A 236 -13.34 26.30 8.41
N GLU A 237 -13.74 26.36 9.69
CA GLU A 237 -15.11 26.09 10.12
C GLU A 237 -15.73 27.39 10.62
N GLU A 238 -16.76 27.88 9.93
CA GLU A 238 -17.57 29.01 10.37
C GLU A 238 -18.92 28.50 10.88
N TYR A 239 -19.32 28.89 12.09
CA TYR A 239 -20.61 28.50 12.69
C TYR A 239 -20.89 26.98 12.68
N LYS A 240 -19.85 26.14 12.80
CA LYS A 240 -19.90 24.66 12.69
C LYS A 240 -20.19 24.12 11.29
N ASN A 241 -20.09 24.94 10.26
CA ASN A 241 -20.12 24.52 8.87
C ASN A 241 -18.73 24.66 8.26
N LEU A 242 -18.35 23.68 7.43
CA LEU A 242 -17.08 23.74 6.72
C LEU A 242 -17.19 24.71 5.53
N SER A 243 -16.15 25.52 5.30
CA SER A 243 -16.10 26.41 4.15
C SER A 243 -16.11 25.64 2.83
N VAL A 244 -17.24 25.73 2.09
CA VAL A 244 -17.41 24.99 0.84
C VAL A 244 -16.50 25.54 -0.26
N SER A 245 -16.27 26.86 -0.29
CA SER A 245 -15.39 27.51 -1.27
C SER A 245 -13.96 27.01 -1.13
N GLU A 246 -13.41 26.97 0.08
CA GLU A 246 -12.06 26.48 0.34
C GLU A 246 -11.88 25.02 -0.09
N VAL A 247 -12.88 24.16 0.19
CA VAL A 247 -12.88 22.75 -0.25
C VAL A 247 -12.84 22.66 -1.77
N LEU A 248 -13.73 23.38 -2.46
CA LEU A 248 -13.82 23.34 -3.92
C LEU A 248 -12.57 23.92 -4.60
N GLU A 249 -11.97 24.97 -4.03
CA GLU A 249 -10.72 25.56 -4.53
C GLU A 249 -9.54 24.59 -4.39
N ALA A 250 -9.40 23.95 -3.22
CA ALA A 250 -8.38 22.92 -3.00
C ALA A 250 -8.55 21.77 -4.00
N TRP A 251 -9.78 21.30 -4.21
CA TRP A 251 -10.06 20.19 -5.14
C TRP A 251 -9.82 20.58 -6.59
N LYS A 252 -10.13 21.81 -6.98
CA LYS A 252 -9.82 22.32 -8.33
C LYS A 252 -8.31 22.36 -8.58
N HIS A 253 -7.52 22.76 -7.58
CA HIS A 253 -6.07 22.73 -7.68
C HIS A 253 -5.55 21.29 -7.87
N ILE A 254 -6.05 20.34 -7.09
CA ILE A 254 -5.69 18.92 -7.20
C ILE A 254 -6.06 18.34 -8.58
N GLN A 255 -7.23 18.72 -9.13
CA GLN A 255 -7.66 18.27 -10.45
C GLN A 255 -6.73 18.69 -11.59
N ASN A 256 -6.05 19.82 -11.48
CA ASN A 256 -5.12 20.30 -12.51
C ASN A 256 -3.85 19.43 -12.64
N ILE A 257 -3.65 18.48 -11.71
CA ILE A 257 -2.47 17.61 -11.62
C ILE A 257 -2.91 16.14 -11.76
N ASN A 258 -3.84 15.86 -12.67
CA ASN A 258 -4.31 14.53 -13.09
C ASN A 258 -5.18 13.72 -12.09
N TYR A 259 -5.77 14.34 -11.07
CA TYR A 259 -6.70 13.66 -10.15
C TYR A 259 -8.20 13.86 -10.50
N THR A 260 -8.50 14.31 -11.72
CA THR A 260 -9.86 14.57 -12.23
C THR A 260 -10.86 13.43 -11.99
N PRO A 261 -10.53 12.13 -12.16
CA PRO A 261 -11.51 11.05 -11.96
C PRO A 261 -12.09 10.98 -10.55
N ILE A 262 -11.31 11.36 -9.53
CA ILE A 262 -11.74 11.33 -8.12
C ILE A 262 -12.44 12.64 -7.77
N PHE A 263 -11.76 13.76 -7.99
CA PHE A 263 -12.21 15.06 -7.50
C PHE A 263 -13.28 15.69 -8.38
N GLY A 264 -13.33 15.37 -9.68
CA GLY A 264 -14.35 15.92 -10.58
C GLY A 264 -15.76 15.40 -10.28
N VAL A 265 -15.91 14.13 -9.89
CA VAL A 265 -17.21 13.58 -9.46
C VAL A 265 -17.57 14.15 -8.08
N ALA A 266 -16.63 14.16 -7.14
CA ALA A 266 -16.84 14.71 -5.81
C ALA A 266 -17.26 16.19 -5.86
N GLU A 267 -16.59 17.01 -6.67
CA GLU A 267 -16.92 18.43 -6.86
C GLU A 267 -18.36 18.61 -7.35
N ARG A 268 -18.79 17.86 -8.38
CA ARG A 268 -20.16 17.92 -8.89
C ARG A 268 -21.19 17.55 -7.82
N LEU A 269 -20.91 16.53 -7.01
CA LEU A 269 -21.79 16.12 -5.91
C LEU A 269 -21.90 17.21 -4.85
N VAL A 270 -20.77 17.82 -4.44
CA VAL A 270 -20.77 18.94 -3.48
C VAL A 270 -21.55 20.13 -4.03
N ARG A 271 -21.42 20.46 -5.32
CA ARG A 271 -22.21 21.53 -5.96
C ARG A 271 -23.71 21.25 -6.01
N VAL A 272 -24.13 19.98 -6.02
CA VAL A 272 -25.55 19.64 -5.88
C VAL A 272 -26.02 19.85 -4.44
N LEU A 273 -25.22 19.44 -3.46
CA LEU A 273 -25.51 19.66 -2.04
C LEU A 273 -25.56 21.15 -1.66
N GLN A 274 -24.79 22.01 -2.34
CA GLN A 274 -24.85 23.48 -2.20
C GLN A 274 -26.22 24.08 -2.52
N GLY A 275 -27.17 23.30 -3.06
CA GLY A 275 -28.58 23.72 -3.10
C GLY A 275 -29.17 24.01 -1.71
N ASP A 276 -28.53 23.51 -0.65
CA ASP A 276 -28.82 23.82 0.76
C ASP A 276 -27.51 24.05 1.52
N ASP A 277 -27.26 25.30 1.92
CA ASP A 277 -26.03 25.73 2.59
C ASP A 277 -25.79 25.03 3.94
N THR A 278 -26.87 24.67 4.65
CA THR A 278 -26.77 23.98 5.94
C THR A 278 -26.40 22.51 5.73
N LEU A 279 -27.05 21.85 4.77
CA LEU A 279 -26.79 20.46 4.43
C LEU A 279 -25.34 20.25 3.98
N VAL A 280 -24.86 21.07 3.03
CA VAL A 280 -23.51 20.89 2.47
C VAL A 280 -22.44 21.10 3.55
N GLY A 281 -22.59 22.12 4.40
CA GLY A 281 -21.66 22.41 5.49
C GLY A 281 -21.58 21.26 6.50
N ASP A 282 -22.72 20.71 6.90
CA ASP A 282 -22.83 19.58 7.81
C ASP A 282 -22.20 18.30 7.24
N VAL A 283 -22.54 17.96 5.99
CA VAL A 283 -22.04 16.76 5.31
C VAL A 283 -20.52 16.81 5.16
N LEU A 284 -20.00 17.94 4.68
CA LEU A 284 -18.56 18.12 4.51
C LEU A 284 -17.81 18.05 5.85
N ARG A 285 -18.37 18.62 6.92
CA ARG A 285 -17.80 18.53 8.26
C ARG A 285 -17.73 17.08 8.77
N ILE A 286 -18.81 16.31 8.62
CA ILE A 286 -18.84 14.89 9.03
C ILE A 286 -17.73 14.12 8.30
N LEU A 287 -17.67 14.25 6.98
CA LEU A 287 -16.73 13.51 6.14
C LEU A 287 -15.27 13.95 6.34
N ARG A 288 -15.02 15.25 6.52
CA ARG A 288 -13.71 15.78 6.93
C ARG A 288 -13.25 15.17 8.25
N LYS A 289 -14.12 15.14 9.27
CA LYS A 289 -13.78 14.57 10.59
C LYS A 289 -13.47 13.08 10.49
N THR A 290 -14.23 12.34 9.67
CA THR A 290 -13.93 10.94 9.36
C THR A 290 -12.56 10.80 8.70
N ALA A 291 -12.24 11.59 7.67
CA ALA A 291 -10.94 11.55 7.00
C ALA A 291 -9.77 11.91 7.95
N LEU A 292 -9.93 12.92 8.80
CA LEU A 292 -8.97 13.26 9.85
C LEU A 292 -8.75 12.11 10.85
N THR A 293 -9.80 11.36 11.17
CA THR A 293 -9.70 10.21 12.07
C THR A 293 -8.93 9.08 11.39
N LEU A 294 -9.22 8.78 10.12
CA LEU A 294 -8.49 7.80 9.31
C LEU A 294 -7.01 8.14 9.19
N GLY A 295 -6.66 9.41 8.93
CA GLY A 295 -5.27 9.88 8.86
C GLY A 295 -4.49 9.73 10.17
N ARG A 296 -5.18 9.71 11.32
CA ARG A 296 -4.57 9.47 12.64
C ARG A 296 -4.33 7.99 12.92
N MET A 297 -5.03 7.09 12.24
CA MET A 297 -4.85 5.64 12.40
C MET A 297 -3.51 5.16 11.81
N GLY A 298 -2.90 5.97 10.93
CA GLY A 298 -1.55 5.76 10.41
C GLY A 298 -1.46 4.57 9.46
N LEU A 299 -2.46 4.41 8.59
CA LEU A 299 -2.51 3.28 7.67
C LEU A 299 -1.58 3.51 6.47
N ALA A 300 -0.96 2.41 6.03
CA ALA A 300 -0.03 2.40 4.90
C ALA A 300 -0.64 2.92 3.59
N GLN A 301 -1.93 2.65 3.41
CA GLN A 301 -2.69 2.80 2.17
C GLN A 301 -4.06 3.37 2.52
N GLU A 302 -4.10 4.54 3.17
CA GLU A 302 -5.37 5.19 3.58
C GLU A 302 -6.37 5.33 2.44
N HIS A 303 -5.88 5.47 1.22
CA HIS A 303 -6.70 5.55 0.02
C HIS A 303 -7.23 4.20 -0.50
N GLU A 304 -6.67 3.06 -0.09
CA GLU A 304 -7.21 1.72 -0.41
C GLU A 304 -8.40 1.37 0.50
N ILE A 305 -8.51 2.00 1.67
CA ILE A 305 -9.65 1.84 2.60
C ILE A 305 -10.96 2.19 1.90
N ALA A 306 -10.96 3.24 1.08
CA ALA A 306 -12.15 3.63 0.32
C ALA A 306 -12.55 2.54 -0.70
N GLY A 307 -11.58 1.88 -1.34
CA GLY A 307 -11.83 0.75 -2.24
C GLY A 307 -12.41 -0.47 -1.50
N ILE A 308 -11.89 -0.79 -0.31
CA ILE A 308 -12.42 -1.88 0.53
C ILE A 308 -13.84 -1.54 1.03
N ALA A 309 -14.05 -0.31 1.54
CA ALA A 309 -15.36 0.13 2.01
C ALA A 309 -16.39 0.20 0.87
N PHE A 310 -15.99 0.65 -0.33
CA PHE A 310 -16.84 0.69 -1.53
C PHE A 310 -17.46 -0.67 -1.83
N GLN A 311 -16.69 -1.74 -1.66
CA GLN A 311 -17.14 -3.11 -1.91
C GLN A 311 -18.18 -3.59 -0.90
N GLU A 312 -18.06 -3.15 0.35
CA GLU A 312 -19.04 -3.46 1.39
C GLU A 312 -20.33 -2.64 1.26
N PHE A 313 -20.27 -1.45 0.65
CA PHE A 313 -21.43 -0.61 0.39
C PHE A 313 -22.26 -1.02 -0.83
N ILE A 314 -21.74 -1.89 -1.71
CA ILE A 314 -22.50 -2.44 -2.83
C ILE A 314 -23.41 -3.56 -2.32
N THR A 315 -24.68 -3.23 -2.09
CA THR A 315 -25.73 -4.17 -1.66
C THR A 315 -26.07 -5.24 -2.71
N GLU A 316 -25.89 -4.94 -4.00
CA GLU A 316 -26.18 -5.87 -5.11
C GLU A 316 -24.93 -6.16 -5.97
N ARG A 317 -24.04 -7.01 -5.44
CA ARG A 317 -22.82 -7.48 -6.13
C ARG A 317 -23.06 -8.16 -7.48
N LYS A 318 -24.30 -8.58 -7.76
CA LYS A 318 -24.67 -9.23 -9.04
C LYS A 318 -24.80 -8.23 -10.20
N ILE A 319 -25.08 -6.96 -9.92
CA ILE A 319 -25.30 -5.94 -10.96
C ILE A 319 -24.00 -5.22 -11.32
N ILE A 320 -23.12 -4.99 -10.34
CA ILE A 320 -21.80 -4.37 -10.57
C ILE A 320 -20.75 -5.46 -10.39
N LYS A 321 -20.27 -6.04 -11.51
CA LYS A 321 -19.21 -7.07 -11.56
C LYS A 321 -17.82 -6.54 -11.15
N ALA A 322 -17.72 -5.70 -10.13
CA ALA A 322 -16.47 -5.14 -9.63
C ALA A 322 -16.00 -5.96 -8.43
N ASN A 323 -15.29 -7.07 -8.67
CA ASN A 323 -14.63 -7.81 -7.60
C ASN A 323 -13.37 -7.05 -7.14
N TYR A 324 -13.24 -6.80 -5.85
CA TYR A 324 -11.97 -6.30 -5.29
C TYR A 324 -10.87 -7.32 -5.46
N THR A 325 -9.86 -6.95 -6.25
CA THR A 325 -8.61 -7.69 -6.30
C THR A 325 -7.80 -7.27 -5.09
N ARG A 326 -7.55 -8.22 -4.18
CA ARG A 326 -6.68 -7.96 -3.02
C ARG A 326 -5.29 -7.55 -3.52
N PRO A 327 -4.57 -6.64 -2.82
CA PRO A 327 -3.24 -6.21 -3.23
C PRO A 327 -2.27 -7.37 -3.51
N GLU A 328 -2.37 -8.45 -2.75
CA GLU A 328 -1.56 -9.67 -2.91
C GLU A 328 -1.88 -10.41 -4.22
N SER A 329 -3.16 -10.46 -4.60
CA SER A 329 -3.59 -11.05 -5.89
C SER A 329 -3.18 -10.18 -7.07
N SER A 330 -3.22 -8.85 -6.92
CA SER A 330 -2.73 -7.90 -7.93
C SER A 330 -1.24 -8.07 -8.17
N ALA A 331 -0.44 -8.07 -7.10
CA ALA A 331 1.00 -8.25 -7.18
C ALA A 331 1.39 -9.58 -7.86
N LEU A 332 0.71 -10.68 -7.50
CA LEU A 332 0.91 -11.98 -8.14
C LEU A 332 0.60 -11.94 -9.65
N LEU A 333 -0.52 -11.33 -10.04
CA LEU A 333 -0.91 -11.23 -11.45
C LEU A 333 0.07 -10.36 -12.26
N CYS A 334 0.51 -9.23 -11.70
CA CYS A 334 1.55 -8.40 -12.30
C CYS A 334 2.86 -9.18 -12.47
N ALA A 335 3.31 -9.88 -11.43
CA ALA A 335 4.53 -10.69 -11.47
C ALA A 335 4.47 -11.84 -12.52
N LEU A 336 3.28 -12.37 -12.82
CA LEU A 336 3.11 -13.41 -13.85
C LEU A 336 3.06 -12.84 -15.28
N VAL A 337 2.57 -11.61 -15.46
CA VAL A 337 2.34 -10.99 -16.77
C VAL A 337 3.53 -10.16 -17.24
N LEU A 338 4.14 -9.36 -16.35
CA LEU A 338 5.22 -8.44 -16.68
C LEU A 338 6.47 -9.11 -17.31
N PRO A 339 6.92 -10.31 -16.89
CA PRO A 339 8.07 -10.97 -17.51
C PRO A 339 7.88 -11.34 -18.99
N GLN A 340 6.64 -11.37 -19.48
CA GLN A 340 6.32 -11.69 -20.87
C GLN A 340 6.35 -10.46 -21.78
N LEU A 341 6.38 -9.24 -21.23
CA LEU A 341 6.40 -7.98 -21.96
C LEU A 341 7.85 -7.62 -22.35
N LYS A 342 8.37 -8.27 -23.39
CA LYS A 342 9.72 -7.98 -23.91
C LYS A 342 9.78 -6.63 -24.66
N LYS A 343 10.88 -5.92 -24.38
CA LYS A 343 11.60 -4.92 -25.21
C LYS A 343 11.21 -3.43 -25.19
N ASP A 344 10.07 -2.97 -24.67
CA ASP A 344 9.86 -1.50 -24.61
C ASP A 344 8.78 -1.02 -23.64
N ALA A 345 9.05 -1.08 -22.33
CA ALA A 345 8.07 -0.75 -21.28
C ALA A 345 7.51 0.69 -21.36
N LYS A 346 8.22 1.63 -21.99
CA LYS A 346 7.78 3.05 -22.11
C LYS A 346 6.59 3.24 -23.06
N ASN A 347 6.37 2.31 -24.00
CA ASN A 347 5.30 2.42 -25.00
C ASN A 347 4.15 1.42 -24.79
N ILE A 348 4.22 0.61 -23.73
CA ILE A 348 3.20 -0.39 -23.44
C ILE A 348 2.04 0.28 -22.71
N LYS A 349 0.89 0.36 -23.39
CA LYS A 349 -0.37 0.77 -22.77
C LYS A 349 -1.00 -0.46 -22.13
N VAL A 350 -0.94 -0.54 -20.80
CA VAL A 350 -1.65 -1.56 -20.03
C VAL A 350 -3.07 -1.07 -19.80
N ALA A 351 -4.05 -1.89 -20.19
CA ALA A 351 -5.45 -1.62 -19.96
C ALA A 351 -6.07 -2.77 -19.16
N ASP A 352 -6.78 -2.44 -18.10
CA ASP A 352 -7.63 -3.35 -17.38
C ASP A 352 -9.08 -2.93 -17.65
N PHE A 353 -9.72 -3.66 -18.57
CA PHE A 353 -11.08 -3.38 -19.02
C PHE A 353 -12.16 -3.77 -18.00
N ALA A 354 -11.76 -4.35 -16.87
CA ALA A 354 -12.62 -4.69 -15.74
C ALA A 354 -11.99 -4.24 -14.41
N CYS A 355 -11.35 -3.06 -14.39
CA CYS A 355 -10.40 -2.68 -13.35
C CYS A 355 -10.95 -2.59 -11.92
N GLY A 356 -12.27 -2.53 -11.74
CA GLY A 356 -12.88 -2.41 -10.42
C GLY A 356 -12.27 -1.25 -9.63
N THR A 357 -11.60 -1.54 -8.52
CA THR A 357 -10.89 -0.55 -7.67
C THR A 357 -9.54 -0.07 -8.22
N GLY A 358 -9.10 -0.59 -9.38
CA GLY A 358 -7.84 -0.23 -10.04
C GLY A 358 -6.59 -0.86 -9.40
N THR A 359 -6.76 -1.77 -8.43
CA THR A 359 -5.64 -2.40 -7.69
C THR A 359 -4.65 -3.11 -8.62
N LEU A 360 -5.14 -3.72 -9.71
CA LEU A 360 -4.31 -4.42 -10.70
C LEU A 360 -3.44 -3.46 -11.52
N LEU A 361 -4.00 -2.32 -11.93
CA LEU A 361 -3.25 -1.30 -12.69
C LEU A 361 -2.20 -0.58 -11.85
N LYS A 362 -2.47 -0.38 -10.55
CA LYS A 362 -1.52 0.27 -9.62
C LYS A 362 -0.29 -0.56 -9.29
N GLY A 363 -0.40 -1.90 -9.33
CA GLY A 363 0.74 -2.79 -9.10
C GLY A 363 1.93 -2.51 -10.04
N ASN A 364 1.67 -1.92 -11.22
CA ASN A 364 2.71 -1.60 -12.21
C ASN A 364 3.47 -0.28 -11.96
N GLU A 365 2.90 0.71 -11.25
CA GLU A 365 3.53 2.03 -11.09
C GLU A 365 4.48 2.12 -9.89
N GLU A 366 4.23 1.33 -8.83
CA GLU A 366 5.05 1.35 -7.61
C GLU A 366 6.35 0.54 -7.72
N ASP A 367 6.53 -0.22 -8.81
CA ASP A 367 7.73 -0.99 -9.13
C ASP A 367 8.73 -0.18 -9.99
N ARG A 368 9.14 1.00 -9.51
CA ARG A 368 10.22 1.80 -10.14
C ARG A 368 11.54 1.02 -10.32
N ASN A 369 11.73 -0.04 -9.55
CA ASN A 369 12.87 -0.96 -9.70
C ASN A 369 12.84 -1.76 -11.01
N VAL A 370 11.66 -2.02 -11.59
CA VAL A 370 11.56 -2.70 -12.89
C VAL A 370 12.06 -1.79 -14.02
N LYS A 371 11.80 -0.48 -13.94
CA LYS A 371 12.31 0.50 -14.90
C LYS A 371 13.84 0.63 -14.81
N GLN A 372 14.39 0.70 -13.60
CA GLN A 372 15.83 0.76 -13.38
C GLN A 372 16.53 -0.54 -13.83
N TRP A 373 15.93 -1.69 -13.53
CA TRP A 373 16.43 -3.00 -13.99
C TRP A 373 16.38 -3.14 -15.52
N LEU A 374 15.34 -2.61 -16.18
CA LEU A 374 15.23 -2.56 -17.64
C LEU A 374 16.28 -1.63 -18.26
N ASP A 375 16.53 -0.46 -17.67
CA ASP A 375 17.54 0.48 -18.16
C ASP A 375 18.96 -0.12 -18.03
N GLU A 376 19.27 -0.83 -16.94
CA GLU A 376 20.55 -1.53 -16.73
C GLU A 376 20.72 -2.76 -17.65
N TYR A 377 19.65 -3.50 -17.91
CA TYR A 377 19.65 -4.66 -18.81
C TYR A 377 19.78 -4.27 -20.30
N ILE A 378 19.19 -3.13 -20.70
CA ILE A 378 19.37 -2.54 -22.03
C ILE A 378 20.83 -2.12 -22.23
N GLN A 379 21.47 -1.55 -21.20
CA GLN A 379 22.89 -1.19 -21.24
C GLN A 379 23.82 -2.41 -21.38
N GLU A 380 23.55 -3.52 -20.67
CA GLU A 380 24.28 -4.79 -20.84
C GLU A 380 24.10 -5.32 -22.29
N LEU A 381 22.88 -5.27 -22.85
CA LEU A 381 22.61 -5.74 -24.22
C LEU A 381 23.22 -4.88 -25.32
N GLU A 382 23.23 -3.56 -25.17
CA GLU A 382 23.90 -2.66 -26.12
C GLU A 382 25.42 -2.91 -26.13
N THR A 383 25.99 -3.18 -24.96
CA THR A 383 27.41 -3.52 -24.83
C THR A 383 27.72 -4.86 -25.51
N ASP A 384 26.89 -5.88 -25.31
CA ASP A 384 27.06 -7.20 -25.93
C ASP A 384 26.90 -7.17 -27.47
N ILE A 385 26.00 -6.32 -27.98
CA ILE A 385 25.83 -6.09 -29.42
C ILE A 385 27.04 -5.37 -30.03
N GLU A 386 27.60 -4.38 -29.31
CA GLU A 386 28.82 -3.68 -29.73
C GLU A 386 30.02 -4.65 -29.79
N TYR A 387 30.16 -5.53 -28.80
CA TYR A 387 31.21 -6.58 -28.79
C TYR A 387 31.04 -7.58 -29.93
N ALA A 388 29.82 -8.03 -30.21
CA ALA A 388 29.54 -8.94 -31.32
C ALA A 388 29.85 -8.30 -32.69
N ARG A 389 29.59 -6.99 -32.86
CA ARG A 389 29.94 -6.25 -34.08
C ARG A 389 31.45 -6.14 -34.28
N ILE A 390 32.21 -5.93 -33.19
CA ILE A 390 33.67 -5.84 -33.22
C ILE A 390 34.31 -7.20 -33.52
N GLU A 391 33.68 -8.31 -33.12
CA GLU A 391 34.15 -9.67 -33.49
C GLU A 391 33.85 -10.01 -34.96
N GLU A 392 32.67 -9.64 -35.50
CA GLU A 392 32.37 -9.81 -36.93
C GLU A 392 33.29 -8.98 -37.83
N GLU A 393 33.65 -7.76 -37.43
CA GLU A 393 34.60 -6.91 -38.18
C GLU A 393 36.07 -7.40 -38.08
N ARG A 394 36.37 -8.37 -37.20
CA ARG A 394 37.69 -9.02 -37.09
C ARG A 394 37.80 -10.33 -37.86
N GLU A 395 36.67 -10.92 -38.26
CA GLU A 395 36.62 -12.14 -39.08
C GLU A 395 36.50 -11.87 -40.60
N PHE A 396 36.36 -10.60 -41.01
CA PHE A 396 36.52 -10.11 -42.38
C PHE A 396 37.83 -9.33 -42.55
#